data_AF-A0A978V2X6-F1
#
_entry.id   AF-A0A978V2X6-F1
#
_cell.length_a   1.000
_cell.length_b   1.000
_cell.length_c   1.000
_cell.angle_alpha   90.00
_cell.angle_beta   90.00
_cell.angle_gamma   90.00
#
_symmetry.space_group_name_H-M   'P 1'
#
loop_
_entity.id
_entity.type
_entity.pdbx_description
1 polymer ?
#
loop_
_entity_poly.entity_id
_entity_poly.type
_entity_poly.pdbx_seq_one_letter_code
_entity_poly.pdbx_strand_id
1 'polypeptide(L)'
;MFLWKLSNSGLPLFMNLMARGVQVESNRCVHGCDAIESEVHVFFHCEVAKCLRFAIPWNIRWDMLEATAIKDFLFCLANPVGVLPVQEADEETFFALNAITLEHL
;
A
#
# COMPACT_ATOMS: atom_id res chain seq x y z
N MET A 1 11.05 2.17 -8.53
CA MET A 1 11.51 1.13 -7.60
C MET A 1 10.45 0.64 -6.59
N PHE A 2 9.84 1.44 -5.71
CA PHE A 2 8.91 0.91 -4.68
C PHE A 2 7.65 0.24 -5.25
N LEU A 3 6.85 0.95 -6.05
CA LEU A 3 5.64 0.38 -6.67
C LEU A 3 5.99 -0.83 -7.55
N TRP A 4 7.10 -0.77 -8.28
CA TRP A 4 7.59 -1.92 -9.04
C TRP A 4 7.87 -3.14 -8.14
N LYS A 5 8.52 -2.96 -6.98
CA LYS A 5 8.72 -4.04 -6.00
C LYS A 5 7.38 -4.53 -5.45
N LEU A 6 6.44 -3.64 -5.15
CA LEU A 6 5.10 -4.00 -4.67
C LEU A 6 4.36 -4.87 -5.69
N SER A 7 4.43 -4.52 -6.98
CA SER A 7 3.77 -5.26 -8.06
C SER A 7 4.41 -6.61 -8.39
N ASN A 8 5.69 -6.80 -8.08
CA ASN A 8 6.46 -8.01 -8.41
C ASN A 8 6.75 -8.90 -7.19
N SER A 9 5.95 -8.76 -6.11
CA SER A 9 6.20 -9.46 -4.83
C SER A 9 7.65 -9.30 -4.35
N GLY A 10 8.22 -8.12 -4.61
CA GLY A 10 9.61 -7.74 -4.40
C GLY A 10 9.91 -7.35 -2.96
N LEU A 11 8.89 -6.99 -2.18
CA LEU A 11 9.02 -6.58 -0.78
C LEU A 11 9.39 -7.76 0.13
N PRO A 12 10.21 -7.54 1.18
CA PRO A 12 10.63 -8.58 2.10
C PRO A 12 9.55 -8.88 3.17
N LEU A 13 8.33 -9.13 2.73
CA LEU A 13 7.22 -9.57 3.60
C LEU A 13 7.29 -11.07 3.84
N PHE A 14 6.79 -11.57 4.97
CA PHE A 14 6.88 -12.99 5.31
C PHE A 14 6.31 -13.90 4.23
N MET A 15 5.15 -13.57 3.64
CA MET A 15 4.62 -14.36 2.51
C MET A 15 5.59 -14.45 1.32
N ASN A 16 6.25 -13.35 0.95
CA ASN A 16 7.21 -13.35 -0.15
C ASN A 16 8.50 -14.08 0.19
N LEU A 17 8.96 -13.96 1.43
CA LEU A 17 10.14 -14.67 1.92
C LEU A 17 9.89 -16.19 1.92
N MET A 18 8.73 -16.63 2.43
CA MET A 18 8.32 -18.03 2.39
C MET A 18 8.18 -18.54 0.95
N ALA A 19 7.57 -17.76 0.05
CA ALA A 19 7.44 -18.11 -1.36
C ALA A 19 8.80 -18.27 -2.07
N ARG A 20 9.85 -17.60 -1.56
CA ARG A 20 11.23 -17.72 -2.03
C ARG A 20 12.04 -18.80 -1.31
N GLY A 21 11.40 -19.59 -0.43
CA GLY A 21 12.06 -20.67 0.32
C GLY A 21 12.90 -20.19 1.50
N VAL A 22 12.78 -18.93 1.93
CA VAL A 22 13.45 -18.42 3.13
C VAL A 22 12.69 -18.94 4.36
N GLN A 23 13.40 -19.57 5.29
CA GLN A 23 12.82 -19.96 6.56
C GLN A 23 12.57 -18.73 7.44
N VAL A 24 11.34 -18.59 7.90
CA VAL A 24 10.90 -17.51 8.78
C VAL A 24 10.25 -18.12 10.01
N GLU A 25 10.50 -17.54 11.18
CA GLU A 25 9.99 -18.05 12.46
C GLU A 25 8.47 -17.87 12.59
N SER A 26 7.92 -16.88 11.89
CA SER A 26 6.50 -16.53 11.91
C SER A 26 6.08 -15.97 10.55
N ASN A 27 4.80 -16.15 10.21
CA ASN A 27 4.15 -15.51 9.07
C ASN A 27 3.18 -14.39 9.49
N ARG A 28 3.21 -14.02 10.77
CA ARG A 28 2.32 -13.02 11.36
C ARG A 28 2.84 -11.62 11.09
N CYS A 29 1.93 -10.67 10.96
CA CYS A 29 2.23 -9.27 10.74
C CYS A 29 3.24 -8.74 11.75
N VAL A 30 4.32 -8.11 11.26
CA VAL A 30 5.37 -7.51 12.10
C VAL A 30 4.84 -6.42 13.02
N HIS A 31 3.70 -5.82 12.68
CA HIS A 31 3.06 -4.79 13.49
C HIS A 31 2.23 -5.34 14.66
N GLY A 32 2.11 -6.67 14.80
CA GLY A 32 1.48 -7.30 15.96
C GLY A 32 -0.04 -7.38 15.94
N CYS A 33 -0.68 -7.28 14.75
CA CYS A 33 -2.13 -7.43 14.62
C CYS A 33 -2.58 -8.88 14.32
N ASP A 34 -1.70 -9.87 14.53
CA ASP A 34 -1.91 -11.33 14.37
C ASP A 34 -2.41 -11.86 13.02
N ALA A 35 -2.64 -11.00 12.03
CA ALA A 35 -2.96 -11.39 10.66
C ALA A 35 -1.71 -11.94 9.93
N ILE A 36 -1.93 -12.66 8.82
CA ILE A 36 -0.84 -13.11 7.95
C ILE A 36 -0.24 -11.91 7.23
N GLU A 37 1.08 -11.79 7.23
CA GLU A 37 1.78 -10.68 6.58
C GLU A 37 1.86 -10.86 5.07
N SER A 38 1.10 -10.03 4.36
CA SER A 38 1.08 -9.90 2.91
C SER A 38 1.07 -8.43 2.51
N GLU A 39 1.32 -8.14 1.23
CA GLU A 39 1.22 -6.78 0.71
C GLU A 39 -0.20 -6.26 0.88
N VAL A 40 -1.21 -7.08 0.55
CA VAL A 40 -2.61 -6.67 0.68
C VAL A 40 -2.94 -6.36 2.14
N HIS A 41 -2.45 -7.18 3.07
CA HIS A 41 -2.64 -6.94 4.49
C HIS A 41 -1.95 -5.65 4.95
N VAL A 42 -0.64 -5.50 4.76
CA VAL A 42 0.14 -4.37 5.28
C VAL A 42 -0.36 -3.04 4.71
N PHE A 43 -0.74 -3.00 3.43
CA PHE A 43 -1.12 -1.74 2.78
C PHE A 43 -2.61 -1.40 2.94
N PHE A 44 -3.52 -2.38 3.01
CA PHE A 44 -4.97 -2.12 2.99
C PHE A 44 -5.70 -2.49 4.28
N HIS A 45 -5.29 -3.57 4.96
CA HIS A 45 -6.09 -4.16 6.05
C HIS A 45 -5.42 -4.11 7.43
N CYS A 46 -4.13 -3.81 7.53
CA CYS A 46 -3.43 -3.77 8.80
C CYS A 46 -3.87 -2.53 9.58
N GLU A 47 -4.64 -2.72 10.65
CA GLU A 47 -5.14 -1.64 11.49
C GLU A 47 -4.00 -0.78 12.07
N VAL A 48 -2.88 -1.40 12.43
CA VAL A 48 -1.69 -0.66 12.92
C VAL A 48 -1.06 0.18 11.81
N ALA A 49 -0.96 -0.34 10.59
CA ALA A 49 -0.43 0.42 9.46
C ALA A 49 -1.40 1.53 9.02
N LYS A 50 -2.73 1.31 9.13
CA LYS A 50 -3.75 2.35 8.90
C LYS A 50 -3.56 3.53 9.83
N CYS A 51 -3.17 3.29 11.09
CA CYS A 51 -2.85 4.37 12.01
C CYS A 51 -1.68 5.24 11.54
N LEU A 52 -0.78 4.78 10.67
CA LEU A 52 0.31 5.62 10.15
C LEU A 52 -0.10 6.50 8.97
N ARG A 53 -1.31 6.32 8.42
CA ARG A 53 -1.77 7.05 7.24
C ARG A 53 -1.91 8.56 7.49
N PHE A 54 -2.14 9.00 8.73
CA PHE A 54 -2.18 10.44 9.06
C PHE A 54 -0.83 11.13 8.84
N ALA A 55 0.28 10.38 8.88
CA ALA A 55 1.62 10.93 8.70
C ALA A 55 2.02 11.06 7.21
N ILE A 56 1.19 10.53 6.31
CA ILE A 56 1.40 10.65 4.87
C ILE A 56 0.79 11.98 4.41
N PRO A 57 1.48 12.77 3.57
CA PRO A 57 0.95 14.05 3.06
C PRO A 57 -0.26 13.89 2.12
N TRP A 58 -0.76 12.67 1.93
CA TRP A 58 -1.96 12.38 1.15
C TRP A 58 -3.20 12.56 2.01
N ASN A 59 -3.93 13.64 1.78
CA ASN A 59 -5.22 13.95 2.41
C ASN A 59 -6.35 13.07 1.86
N ILE A 60 -6.17 11.75 1.87
CA ILE A 60 -7.11 10.80 1.28
C ILE A 60 -7.68 9.86 2.33
N ARG A 61 -9.00 9.63 2.24
CA ARG A 61 -9.72 8.65 3.04
C ARG A 61 -9.50 7.24 2.47
N TRP A 62 -8.34 6.68 2.77
CA TRP A 62 -7.96 5.31 2.40
C TRP A 62 -8.88 4.21 2.97
N ASP A 63 -9.78 4.55 3.90
CA ASP A 63 -10.76 3.63 4.46
C ASP A 63 -11.83 3.20 3.45
N MET A 64 -11.99 3.95 2.35
CA MET A 64 -12.93 3.61 1.26
C MET A 64 -12.33 2.62 0.26
N LEU A 65 -11.02 2.38 0.31
CA LEU A 65 -10.35 1.44 -0.59
C LEU A 65 -10.34 0.04 0.02
N GLU A 66 -11.38 -0.75 -0.27
CA GLU A 66 -11.40 -2.19 -0.01
C GLU A 66 -10.66 -2.95 -1.11
N ALA A 67 -9.34 -2.77 -1.18
CA ALA A 67 -8.51 -3.48 -2.14
C ALA A 67 -8.31 -4.94 -1.72
N THR A 68 -8.52 -5.86 -2.66
CA THR A 68 -8.28 -7.30 -2.46
C THR A 68 -6.97 -7.74 -3.11
N ALA A 69 -6.41 -6.90 -3.98
CA ALA A 69 -5.17 -7.12 -4.68
C ALA A 69 -4.39 -5.81 -4.89
N ILE A 70 -3.07 -5.93 -5.05
CA ILE A 70 -2.18 -4.79 -5.32
C ILE A 70 -2.56 -4.05 -6.61
N LYS A 71 -3.11 -4.74 -7.60
CA LYS A 71 -3.62 -4.12 -8.83
C LYS A 71 -4.68 -3.06 -8.54
N ASP A 72 -5.52 -3.26 -7.52
CA ASP A 72 -6.61 -2.34 -7.18
C ASP A 72 -6.03 -1.01 -6.70
N PHE A 73 -4.93 -1.07 -5.95
CA PHE A 73 -4.16 0.09 -5.54
C PHE A 73 -3.43 0.77 -6.70
N LEU A 74 -2.84 0.01 -7.63
CA LEU A 74 -2.22 0.60 -8.82
C LEU A 74 -3.24 1.32 -9.69
N PHE A 75 -4.43 0.74 -9.89
CA PHE A 75 -5.53 1.39 -10.60
C PHE A 75 -6.00 2.65 -9.87
N CYS A 76 -6.08 2.59 -8.54
CA CYS A 76 -6.43 3.74 -7.74
C CYS A 76 -5.39 4.89 -7.86
N LEU A 77 -4.09 4.58 -7.84
CA LEU A 77 -3.05 5.58 -8.05
C LEU A 77 -3.07 6.16 -9.48
N ALA A 78 -3.38 5.33 -10.47
CA ALA A 78 -3.45 5.76 -11.87
C ALA A 78 -4.70 6.61 -12.18
N ASN A 79 -5.82 6.36 -11.49
CA ASN A 79 -7.06 7.10 -11.65
C ASN A 79 -7.83 7.19 -10.31
N PRO A 80 -7.47 8.17 -9.45
CA PRO A 80 -8.01 8.26 -8.09
C PRO A 80 -9.46 8.74 -8.05
N VAL A 81 -9.88 9.57 -9.01
CA VAL A 81 -11.15 10.34 -8.99
C VAL A 81 -12.39 9.42 -8.92
N GLY A 82 -12.30 8.21 -9.46
CA GLY A 82 -13.41 7.23 -9.44
C GLY A 82 -13.45 6.30 -8.22
N VAL A 83 -12.37 6.22 -7.44
CA VAL A 83 -12.19 5.20 -6.38
C VAL A 83 -12.02 5.83 -5.01
N LEU A 84 -11.40 7.00 -4.93
CA LEU A 84 -11.21 7.77 -3.70
C LEU A 84 -11.83 9.15 -3.89
N PRO A 85 -12.58 9.67 -2.89
CA PRO A 85 -13.08 11.04 -2.94
C PRO A 85 -11.89 11.98 -2.70
N VAL A 86 -11.15 12.29 -3.77
CA VAL A 86 -10.16 13.36 -3.76
C VAL A 86 -10.93 14.67 -3.92
N GLN A 87 -10.69 15.62 -3.01
CA GLN A 87 -11.26 16.96 -3.18
C GLN A 87 -10.58 17.62 -4.37
N GLU A 88 -11.31 18.40 -5.18
CA GLU A 88 -10.77 19.09 -6.36
C GLU A 88 -9.51 19.92 -6.04
N ALA A 89 -9.46 20.52 -4.84
CA ALA A 89 -8.31 21.27 -4.34
C ALA A 89 -7.05 20.42 -4.06
N ASP A 90 -7.22 19.12 -3.81
CA ASP A 90 -6.16 18.16 -3.46
C ASP A 90 -5.72 17.30 -4.65
N GLU A 91 -6.40 17.39 -5.81
CA GLU A 91 -6.09 16.58 -7.00
C GLU A 91 -4.68 16.84 -7.52
N GLU A 92 -4.29 18.10 -7.73
CA GLU A 92 -2.95 18.44 -8.23
C GLU A 92 -1.85 17.98 -7.26
N THR A 93 -2.06 18.16 -5.96
CA THR A 93 -1.13 17.71 -4.92
C THR A 93 -1.00 16.19 -4.92
N PHE A 94 -2.10 15.48 -5.09
CA PHE A 94 -2.11 14.02 -5.18
C PHE A 94 -1.34 13.53 -6.42
N PHE A 95 -1.60 14.09 -7.59
CA PHE A 95 -0.88 13.73 -8.81
C PHE A 95 0.60 14.10 -8.75
N ALA A 96 0.94 15.27 -8.20
CA ALA A 96 2.32 15.70 -8.01
C ALA A 96 3.07 14.76 -7.05
N LEU A 97 2.47 14.40 -5.92
CA LEU A 97 3.08 13.46 -4.97
C LEU A 97 3.20 12.05 -5.57
N ASN A 98 2.22 11.60 -6.37
CA ASN A 98 2.33 10.35 -7.12
C ASN A 98 3.48 10.39 -8.12
N ALA A 99 3.59 11.45 -8.90
CA ALA A 99 4.68 11.66 -9.85
C ALA A 99 6.03 11.67 -9.13
N ILE A 100 6.16 12.35 -7.99
CA ILE A 100 7.38 12.37 -7.16
C ILE A 100 7.71 10.99 -6.60
N THR A 101 6.73 10.23 -6.11
CA THR A 101 6.95 8.83 -5.70
C THR A 101 7.31 7.91 -6.88
N LEU A 102 7.02 8.32 -8.10
CA LEU A 102 7.42 7.65 -9.34
C LEU A 102 8.79 8.13 -9.87
N GLU A 103 9.19 9.38 -9.61
CA GLU A 103 10.41 10.01 -10.13
C GLU A 103 11.63 9.90 -9.20
N HIS A 104 11.45 9.84 -7.88
CA HIS A 104 12.54 9.53 -6.95
C HIS A 104 12.88 8.02 -6.90
N LEU A 105 12.73 7.34 -8.04
CA LEU A 105 12.92 5.92 -8.25
C LEU A 105 14.22 5.57 -8.97
#